data_AF-A0A016WBU2-F1
#
_entry.id   AF-A0A016WBU2-F1
#
_cell.length_a   1.000
_cell.length_b   1.000
_cell.length_c   1.000
_cell.angle_alpha   90.00
_cell.angle_beta   90.00
_cell.angle_gamma   90.00
#
_symmetry.space_group_name_H-M   'P 1'
#
loop_
_entity.id
_entity.type
_entity.pdbx_description
1 polymer ?
#
loop_
_entity_poly.entity_id
_entity_poly.type
_entity_poly.pdbx_seq_one_letter_code
_entity_poly.pdbx_strand_id
1 'polypeptide(L)'
;MGEPELQPSSLIAHSASGDRMQLLGQRQCTYSFHDASAKGKFYVANTSSNLLGAEWISKMGIYARMDSLPSTDPGQPLEINASIVDQTSSKVAEQLQRDYPQAFSRTLQTVVGNPLAQSRS
;
A
#
# COMPACT_ATOMS: atom_id res chain seq x y z
N MET A 1 15.11 -26.64 -3.73
CA MET A 1 15.32 -25.20 -3.48
C MET A 1 16.39 -25.11 -2.40
N GLY A 2 17.53 -24.47 -2.67
CA GLY A 2 18.68 -24.50 -1.76
C GLY A 2 18.56 -23.52 -0.59
N GLU A 3 19.41 -23.71 0.42
CA GLU A 3 19.65 -22.75 1.51
C GLU A 3 20.90 -21.94 1.14
N PRO A 4 20.76 -20.77 0.50
CA PRO A 4 21.91 -19.99 0.09
C PRO A 4 22.68 -19.54 1.33
N GLU A 5 23.98 -19.84 1.38
CA GLU A 5 24.85 -19.41 2.48
C GLU A 5 24.74 -17.89 2.68
N LEU A 6 24.45 -17.48 3.92
CA LEU A 6 24.29 -16.10 4.34
C LEU A 6 25.53 -15.68 5.12
N GLN A 7 25.98 -14.44 4.91
CA GLN A 7 26.95 -13.85 5.82
C GLN A 7 26.23 -13.42 7.10
N PRO A 8 26.83 -13.60 8.28
CA PRO A 8 26.25 -13.12 9.52
C PRO A 8 26.09 -11.59 9.48
N SER A 9 25.07 -11.10 10.17
CA SER A 9 24.77 -9.68 10.31
C SER A 9 24.67 -9.32 11.79
N SER A 10 25.33 -8.23 12.18
CA SER A 10 25.19 -7.61 13.51
C SER A 10 24.21 -6.43 13.51
N LEU A 11 23.58 -6.14 12.36
CA LEU A 11 22.70 -5.00 12.19
C LEU A 11 21.32 -5.22 12.83
N ILE A 12 20.75 -4.12 13.30
CA ILE A 12 19.40 -4.06 13.89
C ILE A 12 18.61 -3.03 13.10
N ALA A 13 17.49 -3.46 12.54
CA ALA A 13 16.53 -2.57 11.89
C ALA A 13 15.58 -1.97 12.93
N HIS A 14 15.15 -0.74 12.68
CA HIS A 14 14.19 -0.01 13.51
C HIS A 14 12.92 0.24 12.70
N SER A 15 11.77 -0.06 13.29
CA SER A 15 10.47 0.26 12.71
C SER A 15 10.04 1.67 13.10
N ALA A 16 9.01 2.19 12.41
CA ALA A 16 8.43 3.50 12.72
C ALA A 16 7.78 3.56 14.12
N SER A 17 7.32 2.43 14.67
CA SER A 17 6.80 2.32 16.05
C SER A 17 7.91 2.26 17.10
N GLY A 18 9.18 2.17 16.70
CA GLY A 18 10.33 2.05 17.60
C GLY A 18 10.74 0.61 17.90
N ASP A 19 10.02 -0.38 17.36
CA ASP A 19 10.38 -1.80 17.51
C ASP A 19 11.71 -2.09 16.82
N ARG A 20 12.47 -3.01 17.42
CA ARG A 20 13.79 -3.44 16.94
C ARG A 20 13.69 -4.82 16.32
N MET A 21 14.31 -5.00 15.17
CA MET A 21 14.34 -6.26 14.46
C MET A 21 15.79 -6.67 14.18
N GLN A 22 16.22 -7.79 14.75
CA GLN A 22 17.55 -8.34 14.51
C GLN A 22 17.63 -8.89 13.08
N LEU A 23 18.65 -8.48 12.33
CA LEU A 23 18.94 -9.06 11.02
C LEU A 23 19.87 -10.25 11.24
N LEU A 24 19.39 -11.44 10.88
CA LEU A 24 20.03 -12.75 11.09
C LEU A 24 21.17 -12.99 10.09
N GLY A 25 21.04 -12.45 8.89
CA GLY A 25 22.04 -12.62 7.84
C GLY A 25 21.90 -11.60 6.73
N GLN A 26 22.90 -11.55 5.87
CA GLN A 26 22.97 -10.66 4.73
C GLN A 26 23.65 -11.35 3.55
N ARG A 27 23.35 -10.89 2.33
CA ARG A 27 24.06 -11.35 1.14
C ARG A 27 23.93 -10.35 0.00
N GLN A 28 24.98 -10.25 -0.81
CA GLN A 28 24.92 -9.53 -2.08
C GLN A 28 24.13 -10.35 -3.11
N CYS A 29 23.18 -9.72 -3.78
CA CYS A 29 22.45 -10.29 -4.90
C CYS A 29 22.34 -9.31 -6.06
N THR A 30 21.92 -9.82 -7.20
CA THR A 30 21.39 -9.00 -8.29
C THR A 30 19.87 -9.07 -8.19
N TYR A 31 19.22 -7.92 -8.13
CA TYR A 31 17.77 -7.80 -8.16
C TYR A 31 17.35 -7.15 -9.47
N SER A 32 16.20 -7.58 -9.97
CA SER A 32 15.68 -7.17 -11.27
C SER A 32 14.18 -6.94 -11.20
N PHE A 33 13.71 -5.91 -11.88
CA PHE A 33 12.30 -5.60 -12.03
C PHE A 33 12.06 -5.02 -13.43
N HIS A 34 11.26 -5.73 -14.24
CA HIS A 34 11.15 -5.48 -15.69
C HIS A 34 12.53 -5.38 -16.35
N ASP A 35 12.81 -4.28 -17.05
CA ASP A 35 14.02 -4.03 -17.82
C ASP A 35 15.14 -3.40 -16.98
N ALA A 36 14.92 -3.24 -15.66
CA ALA A 36 15.91 -2.74 -14.72
C ALA A 36 16.54 -3.89 -13.93
N SER A 37 17.85 -3.82 -13.74
CA SER A 37 18.61 -4.75 -12.89
C SER A 37 19.75 -4.01 -12.19
N ALA A 38 19.97 -4.33 -10.93
CA ALA A 38 21.05 -3.74 -10.15
C ALA A 38 21.58 -4.72 -9.10
N LYS A 39 22.80 -4.47 -8.65
CA LYS A 39 23.40 -5.19 -7.52
C LYS A 39 23.02 -4.50 -6.22
N GLY A 40 22.75 -5.29 -5.20
CA GLY A 40 22.48 -4.79 -3.85
C GLY A 40 22.61 -5.89 -2.82
N LYS A 41 22.28 -5.54 -1.60
CA LYS A 41 22.37 -6.43 -0.46
C LYS A 41 20.99 -6.58 0.15
N PHE A 42 20.57 -7.82 0.37
CA PHE A 42 19.39 -8.11 1.17
C PHE A 42 19.80 -8.56 2.56
N TYR A 43 18.85 -8.46 3.48
CA TYR A 43 18.98 -8.92 4.85
C TYR A 43 17.86 -9.89 5.16
N VAL A 44 18.14 -10.89 5.98
CA VAL A 44 17.16 -11.87 6.46
C VAL A 44 16.85 -11.56 7.90
N ALA A 45 15.57 -11.52 8.24
CA ALA A 45 15.06 -11.35 9.60
C ALA A 45 13.89 -12.32 9.81
N ASN A 46 13.50 -12.54 11.07
CA ASN A 46 12.35 -13.34 11.40
C ASN A 46 11.05 -12.53 11.20
N THR A 47 10.62 -12.37 9.94
CA THR A 47 9.40 -11.65 9.56
C THR A 47 8.48 -12.53 8.72
N SER A 48 7.18 -12.26 8.79
CA SER A 48 6.17 -12.92 7.95
C SER A 48 6.11 -12.39 6.52
N SER A 49 6.87 -11.35 6.19
CA SER A 49 6.81 -10.66 4.90
C SER A 49 8.18 -10.14 4.46
N ASN A 50 8.39 -10.17 3.15
CA ASN A 50 9.57 -9.59 2.50
C ASN A 50 9.30 -8.11 2.19
N LEU A 51 10.26 -7.26 2.49
CA LEU A 51 10.16 -5.82 2.27
C LEU A 51 11.20 -5.36 1.25
N LEU A 52 10.79 -4.47 0.36
CA LEU A 52 11.70 -3.77 -0.55
C LEU A 52 12.06 -2.42 0.05
N GLY A 53 13.36 -2.20 0.27
CA GLY A 53 13.86 -0.91 0.74
C GLY A 53 13.69 0.17 -0.32
N ALA A 54 13.56 1.43 0.12
CA ALA A 54 13.43 2.59 -0.76
C ALA A 54 14.58 2.71 -1.79
N GLU A 55 15.79 2.27 -1.43
CA GLU A 55 16.94 2.21 -2.34
C GLU A 55 16.63 1.35 -3.58
N TRP A 56 16.05 0.16 -3.37
CA TRP A 56 15.75 -0.77 -4.46
C TRP A 56 14.56 -0.27 -5.28
N ILE A 57 13.54 0.28 -4.61
CA ILE A 57 12.37 0.88 -5.27
C ILE A 57 12.80 2.01 -6.21
N SER A 58 13.71 2.87 -5.75
CA SER A 58 14.28 3.96 -6.55
C SER A 58 15.12 3.43 -7.72
N LYS A 59 16.08 2.54 -7.47
CA LYS A 59 16.98 1.99 -8.51
C LYS A 59 16.26 1.19 -9.58
N MET A 60 15.12 0.57 -9.25
CA MET A 60 14.29 -0.17 -10.20
C MET A 60 13.28 0.71 -10.95
N GLY A 61 13.24 2.03 -10.68
CA GLY A 61 12.29 2.95 -11.31
C GLY A 61 10.83 2.70 -10.94
N ILE A 62 10.57 2.07 -9.79
CA ILE A 62 9.21 1.72 -9.36
C ILE A 62 8.41 2.99 -9.03
N TYR A 63 9.04 3.99 -8.40
CA TYR A 63 8.40 5.29 -8.16
C TYR A 63 7.90 5.93 -9.46
N ALA A 64 8.77 6.06 -10.47
CA ALA A 64 8.40 6.65 -11.76
C ALA A 64 7.28 5.87 -12.46
N ARG A 65 7.25 4.54 -12.32
CA ARG A 65 6.13 3.73 -12.85
C ARG A 65 4.84 3.99 -12.09
N MET A 66 4.87 4.06 -10.77
CA MET A 66 3.68 4.38 -9.97
C MET A 66 3.12 5.75 -10.32
N ASP A 67 3.98 6.75 -10.54
CA ASP A 67 3.58 8.11 -10.95
C ASP A 67 2.94 8.14 -12.35
N SER A 68 3.27 7.17 -13.21
CA SER A 68 2.70 7.03 -14.55
C SER A 68 1.37 6.25 -14.58
N LEU A 69 0.96 5.65 -13.46
CA LEU A 69 -0.31 4.93 -13.38
C LEU A 69 -1.46 5.94 -13.50
N PRO A 70 -2.53 5.60 -14.23
CA PRO A 70 -3.70 6.45 -14.30
C PRO A 70 -4.26 6.65 -12.89
N SER A 71 -4.37 7.91 -12.48
CA SER A 71 -5.02 8.23 -11.22
C SER A 71 -6.48 7.78 -11.29
N THR A 72 -6.87 6.88 -10.39
CA THR A 72 -8.28 6.56 -10.14
C THR A 72 -8.93 7.56 -9.20
N ASP A 73 -8.28 8.68 -8.87
CA ASP A 73 -8.86 9.74 -8.07
C ASP A 73 -10.02 10.42 -8.83
N PRO A 74 -11.27 10.25 -8.41
CA PRO A 74 -12.42 10.87 -9.04
C PRO A 74 -12.48 12.35 -8.65
N GLY A 75 -11.63 13.17 -9.27
CA GLY A 75 -11.78 14.61 -9.29
C GLY A 75 -10.81 15.37 -8.40
N GLN A 76 -10.19 16.38 -9.02
CA GLN A 76 -9.46 17.46 -8.36
C GLN A 76 -10.19 17.94 -7.09
N PRO A 77 -9.46 18.37 -6.04
CA PRO A 77 -10.10 19.13 -4.98
C PRO A 77 -10.70 20.38 -5.61
N LEU A 78 -12.03 20.43 -5.67
CA LEU A 78 -12.80 21.63 -5.96
C LEU A 78 -12.21 22.73 -5.07
N GLU A 79 -11.79 23.84 -5.68
CA GLU A 79 -11.18 24.97 -4.98
C GLU A 79 -11.93 25.22 -3.66
N ILE A 80 -11.22 25.05 -2.53
CA ILE A 80 -11.81 25.31 -1.22
C ILE A 80 -12.06 26.81 -1.18
N ASN A 81 -13.28 27.19 -1.53
CA ASN A 81 -13.73 28.57 -1.44
C ASN A 81 -13.69 28.94 0.05
N ALA A 82 -12.78 29.83 0.42
CA ALA A 82 -12.43 30.16 1.81
C ALA A 82 -13.59 30.81 2.62
N SER A 83 -14.81 30.86 2.07
CA SER A 83 -16.00 31.35 2.77
C SER A 83 -16.59 30.34 3.78
N ILE A 84 -16.02 29.14 3.93
CA ILE A 84 -16.52 28.09 4.84
C ILE A 84 -15.94 28.23 6.26
N VAL A 85 -15.13 29.27 6.54
CA VAL A 85 -14.51 29.46 7.87
C VAL A 85 -15.54 29.77 8.98
N ASP A 86 -16.81 30.01 8.67
CA ASP A 86 -17.82 30.40 9.65
C ASP A 86 -19.08 29.49 9.72
N GLN A 87 -18.93 28.21 9.39
CA GLN A 87 -20.04 27.25 9.56
C GLN A 87 -19.79 26.32 10.75
N THR A 88 -20.61 26.50 11.79
CA THR A 88 -20.74 25.55 12.90
C THR A 88 -21.01 24.14 12.37
N SER A 89 -20.40 23.13 13.01
CA SER A 89 -20.33 21.73 12.55
C SER A 89 -21.66 21.10 12.11
N SER A 90 -22.78 21.59 12.65
CA SER A 90 -24.14 21.19 12.27
C SER A 90 -24.48 21.47 10.79
N LYS A 91 -23.99 22.58 10.23
CA LYS A 91 -24.30 22.97 8.83
C LYS A 91 -23.52 22.14 7.81
N VAL A 92 -22.30 21.74 8.16
CA VAL A 92 -21.44 20.91 7.30
C VAL A 92 -22.04 19.52 7.12
N ALA A 93 -22.58 18.92 8.19
CA ALA A 93 -23.22 17.61 8.12
C ALA A 93 -24.47 17.61 7.24
N GLU A 94 -25.34 18.61 7.38
CA GLU A 94 -26.54 18.76 6.54
C GLU A 94 -26.20 19.00 5.07
N GLN A 95 -25.15 19.80 4.81
CA GLN A 95 -24.68 20.06 3.45
C GLN A 95 -24.13 18.78 2.80
N LEU A 96 -23.27 18.04 3.51
CA LEU A 96 -22.70 16.79 3.03
C LEU A 96 -23.78 15.72 2.78
N GLN A 97 -24.80 15.65 3.63
CA GLN A 97 -25.91 14.72 3.42
C GLN A 97 -26.76 15.09 2.18
N ARG A 98 -26.91 16.39 1.89
CA ARG A 98 -27.63 16.86 0.69
C ARG A 98 -26.85 16.57 -0.58
N ASP A 99 -25.54 16.82 -0.56
CA ASP A 99 -24.70 16.70 -1.74
C ASP A 99 -24.32 15.23 -2.04
N TYR A 100 -24.28 14.40 -0.99
CA TYR A 100 -23.88 12.99 -1.10
C TYR A 100 -24.86 12.03 -0.38
N PRO A 101 -26.16 12.01 -0.74
CA PRO A 101 -27.16 11.22 -0.02
C PRO A 101 -26.85 9.71 -0.01
N GLN A 102 -26.23 9.20 -1.07
CA GLN A 102 -25.73 7.83 -1.18
C GLN A 102 -24.67 7.44 -0.12
N ALA A 103 -23.86 8.39 0.36
CA ALA A 103 -22.88 8.10 1.41
C ALA A 103 -23.53 7.92 2.80
N PHE A 104 -24.75 8.46 2.96
CA PHE A 104 -25.53 8.41 4.19
C PHE A 104 -26.71 7.43 4.11
N SER A 105 -26.99 6.86 2.94
CA SER A 105 -27.95 5.78 2.80
C SER A 105 -27.37 4.49 3.39
N ARG A 106 -27.87 4.09 4.57
CA ARG A 106 -27.66 2.74 5.11
C ARG A 106 -28.46 1.74 4.29
N THR A 107 -27.99 1.44 3.10
CA THR A 107 -28.38 0.21 2.41
C THR A 107 -27.22 -0.75 2.57
N LEU A 108 -27.21 -1.50 3.67
CA LEU A 108 -26.44 -2.74 3.73
C LEU A 108 -27.05 -3.69 2.70
N GLN A 109 -26.60 -3.61 1.45
CA GLN A 109 -26.83 -4.68 0.49
C GLN A 109 -25.95 -5.85 0.94
N THR A 110 -26.53 -6.69 1.79
CA THR A 110 -26.10 -8.06 2.00
C THR A 110 -26.04 -8.71 0.62
N VAL A 111 -24.83 -8.95 0.11
CA VAL A 111 -24.64 -9.84 -1.04
C VAL A 111 -25.03 -11.23 -0.53
N VAL A 112 -26.30 -11.59 -0.73
CA VAL A 112 -26.78 -12.95 -0.54
C VAL A 112 -26.06 -13.79 -1.59
N GLY A 113 -25.17 -14.66 -1.11
CA GLY A 113 -24.48 -15.63 -1.93
C GLY A 113 -25.47 -16.46 -2.73
N ASN A 114 -25.15 -16.70 -3.99
CA ASN A 114 -25.92 -17.55 -4.88
C ASN A 114 -25.29 -18.96 -4.84
N PRO A 115 -25.93 -19.98 -4.25
CA PRO A 115 -25.45 -21.35 -4.36
C PRO A 115 -26.14 -22.07 -5.53
N LEU A 116 -25.33 -22.87 -6.22
CA LEU A 116 -25.69 -24.07 -6.98
C LEU A 116 -26.50 -23.92 -8.28
N ALA A 117 -25.83 -24.24 -9.39
CA ALA A 117 -26.41 -25.11 -10.40
C ALA A 117 -25.34 -26.13 -10.84
N GLN A 118 -25.33 -27.28 -10.15
CA GLN A 118 -24.88 -28.52 -10.77
C GLN A 118 -25.91 -28.88 -11.85
N SER A 119 -25.46 -29.17 -13.06
CA SER A 119 -26.21 -30.03 -13.97
C SER A 119 -25.25 -31.06 -14.55
N ARG A 120 -25.43 -32.31 -14.09
CA ARG A 120 -25.03 -33.51 -14.81
C ARG A 120 -26.14 -33.82 -15.80
N SER A 121 -25.78 -34.12 -17.05
CA SER A 121 -26.21 -35.29 -17.82
C SER A 121 -25.34 -35.37 -19.07
#